data_AF-A0A2P5C3U0-F1
#
_entry.id   AF-A0A2P5C3U0-F1
#
_cell.length_a   1.000
_cell.length_b   1.000
_cell.length_c   1.000
_cell.angle_alpha   90.00
_cell.angle_beta   90.00
_cell.angle_gamma   90.00
#
_symmetry.space_group_name_H-M   'P 1'
#
loop_
_entity.id
_entity.type
_entity.pdbx_description
1 polymer ?
#
loop_
_entity_poly.entity_id
_entity_poly.type
_entity_poly.pdbx_seq_one_letter_code
_entity_poly.pdbx_strand_id
1 'polypeptide(L)' 'MRKVEKEDKNDTWHRVERSSGKFQRRFRLPENAKMDKIMASMENGVLTVTVPKAEVKKPDIKAIEISG' A
#
# COMPACT_ATOMS: atom_id res chain seq x y z
N MET A 1 -17.54 4.22 6.17
CA MET A 1 -18.70 5.12 6.01
C MET A 1 -18.32 6.21 5.01
N ARG A 2 -18.92 6.23 3.82
CA ARG A 2 -18.78 7.35 2.85
C ARG A 2 -19.47 8.56 3.47
N LYS A 3 -18.72 9.60 3.84
CA LYS A 3 -19.28 10.84 4.35
C LYS A 3 -19.30 11.81 3.18
N VAL A 4 -20.48 12.01 2.59
CA VAL A 4 -20.71 13.17 1.71
C VAL A 4 -20.83 14.35 2.65
N GLU A 5 -19.79 15.16 2.77
CA GLU A 5 -19.90 16.42 3.52
C GLU A 5 -20.79 17.36 2.70
N LYS A 6 -22.06 17.41 3.07
CA LYS A 6 -22.94 18.52 2.73
C LYS A 6 -22.67 19.62 3.75
N GLU A 7 -21.91 20.64 3.36
CA GLU A 7 -22.10 22.00 3.85
C GLU A 7 -21.21 22.96 3.07
N ASP A 8 -21.79 23.61 2.06
CA ASP A 8 -21.64 25.05 1.84
C ASP A 8 -22.92 25.52 1.15
N LYS A 9 -23.78 26.19 1.90
CA LYS A 9 -25.15 26.57 1.48
C LYS A 9 -25.19 27.65 0.39
N ASN A 10 -24.05 28.04 -0.17
CA ASN A 10 -23.94 29.05 -1.23
C ASN A 10 -23.36 28.53 -2.56
N ASP A 11 -22.85 27.29 -2.62
CA ASP A 11 -22.30 26.74 -3.86
C ASP A 11 -23.29 25.79 -4.53
N THR A 12 -23.79 26.20 -5.70
CA THR A 12 -24.70 25.37 -6.51
C THR A 12 -23.88 24.35 -7.31
N TRP A 13 -23.75 23.14 -6.78
CA TRP A 13 -23.10 22.03 -7.47
C TRP A 13 -24.06 21.41 -8.50
N HIS A 14 -23.81 21.60 -9.80
CA HIS A 14 -24.61 20.96 -10.86
C HIS A 14 -24.38 19.44 -10.97
N ARG A 15 -23.17 18.97 -10.66
CA ARG A 15 -22.79 17.54 -10.69
C ARG A 15 -21.54 17.27 -9.86
N VAL A 16 -21.58 16.20 -9.07
CA VAL A 16 -20.44 15.71 -8.29
C VAL A 16 -20.17 14.25 -8.67
N GLU A 17 -19.02 13.96 -9.29
CA GLU A 17 -18.67 12.62 -9.75
C GLU A 17 -17.64 11.91 -8.85
N ARG A 18 -16.78 12.68 -8.18
CA ARG A 18 -15.73 12.15 -7.31
C ARG A 18 -16.20 12.18 -5.87
N SER A 19 -16.26 11.00 -5.23
CA SER A 19 -16.51 10.90 -3.80
C SER A 19 -15.19 10.74 -3.05
N SER A 20 -14.99 11.56 -2.02
CA SER A 20 -13.96 11.35 -1.00
C SER A 20 -14.59 10.67 0.22
N GLY A 21 -13.78 10.01 1.04
CA GLY A 21 -14.28 9.35 2.23
C GLY A 21 -13.18 8.66 3.03
N LYS A 22 -13.52 8.26 4.27
CA LYS A 22 -12.61 7.51 5.13
C LYS A 22 -12.41 6.10 4.57
N PHE A 23 -11.17 5.67 4.46
CA PHE A 23 -10.80 4.31 4.07
C PHE A 23 -9.75 3.74 5.03
N GLN A 24 -9.72 2.41 5.17
CA GLN A 24 -8.72 1.69 5.96
C GLN A 24 -8.32 0.43 5.20
N ARG A 25 -7.02 0.18 5.05
CA ARG A 25 -6.47 -1.06 4.50
C ARG A 25 -5.45 -1.63 5.48
N ARG A 26 -5.39 -2.96 5.58
CA ARG A 26 -4.43 -3.68 6.42
C ARG A 26 -3.74 -4.73 5.57
N PHE A 27 -2.42 -4.83 5.72
CA PHE A 27 -1.60 -5.79 5.00
C PHE A 27 -0.79 -6.60 6.01
N ARG A 28 -0.63 -7.90 5.75
CA ARG A 28 0.28 -8.74 6.52
C ARG A 28 1.66 -8.64 5.90
N LEU A 29 2.66 -8.27 6.69
CA LEU A 29 4.04 -8.19 6.24
C LEU A 29 4.71 -9.56 6.40
N PRO A 30 5.70 -9.88 5.54
CA PRO A 30 6.50 -11.08 5.71
C PRO A 30 7.36 -10.96 6.98
N GLU A 31 7.77 -12.09 7.55
CA GLU A 31 8.56 -12.15 8.79
C GLU A 31 9.90 -11.42 8.66
N ASN A 32 10.49 -11.44 7.47
CA ASN A 32 11.75 -10.77 7.19
C ASN A 32 11.59 -9.28 6.85
N ALA A 33 10.48 -8.62 7.18
CA ALA A 33 10.36 -7.17 7.01
C ALA A 33 11.20 -6.42 8.05
N LYS A 34 11.97 -5.41 7.62
CA LYS A 34 12.68 -4.48 8.50
C LYS A 34 11.72 -3.36 8.94
N MET A 35 10.94 -3.64 9.98
CA MET A 35 9.86 -2.76 10.48
C MET A 35 10.36 -1.36 10.89
N ASP A 36 11.60 -1.28 11.38
CA ASP A 36 12.29 -0.05 11.78
C ASP A 36 12.67 0.86 10.60
N LYS A 37 12.62 0.34 9.37
CA LYS A 37 13.06 1.04 8.14
C LYS A 37 11.94 1.25 7.13
N ILE A 38 10.68 1.20 7.57
CA ILE A 38 9.54 1.51 6.71
C ILE A 38 9.58 3.00 6.33
N MET A 39 9.39 3.29 5.06
CA MET A 39 9.34 4.66 4.53
C MET A 39 8.03 4.88 3.78
N ALA A 40 7.54 6.11 3.80
CA ALA A 40 6.35 6.51 3.04
C ALA A 40 6.56 7.86 2.37
N SER A 41 6.03 8.01 1.16
CA SER A 41 6.02 9.26 0.40
C SER A 41 4.68 9.47 -0.30
N MET A 42 4.26 10.72 -0.45
CA MET A 42 3.06 11.10 -1.20
C MET A 42 3.50 11.99 -2.36
N GLU A 43 3.18 11.58 -3.58
CA GLU A 43 3.53 12.32 -4.78
C GLU A 43 2.41 12.18 -5.82
N ASN A 44 2.01 13.27 -6.46
CA ASN A 44 0.97 13.29 -7.50
C ASN A 44 -0.34 12.57 -7.12
N GLY A 45 -0.73 12.66 -5.83
CA GLY A 45 -1.93 12.01 -5.30
C GLY A 45 -1.80 10.51 -5.02
N VAL A 46 -0.58 9.96 -5.06
CA VAL A 46 -0.30 8.54 -4.78
C VAL A 46 0.54 8.42 -3.51
N LEU A 47 0.04 7.65 -2.55
CA LEU A 47 0.79 7.24 -1.36
C LEU A 47 1.61 5.98 -1.67
N THR A 48 2.93 6.09 -1.65
CA THR A 48 3.87 4.98 -1.77
C THR A 48 4.38 4.58 -0.39
N VAL A 49 4.31 3.30 -0.05
CA VAL A 49 4.84 2.74 1.21
C VAL A 49 5.89 1.68 0.88
N THR A 50 7.13 1.92 1.28
CA THR A 50 8.26 1.04 1.03
C THR A 50 8.59 0.26 2.30
N VAL A 51 8.48 -1.07 2.22
CA VAL A 51 8.82 -1.99 3.32
C VAL A 51 10.05 -2.81 2.92
N PRO A 52 11.25 -2.43 3.39
CA PRO A 52 12.47 -3.17 3.05
C PRO A 52 12.47 -4.56 3.69
N LYS A 53 13.02 -5.53 2.95
CA LYS A 53 13.25 -6.89 3.47
C LYS A 53 14.65 -7.00 4.08
N ALA A 54 14.77 -7.80 5.12
CA ALA A 54 16.04 -8.28 5.62
C ALA A 54 16.65 -9.24 4.60
N GLU A 55 17.97 -9.16 4.46
CA GLU A 55 18.70 -10.11 3.64
C GLU A 55 18.58 -11.49 4.26
N VAL A 56 18.09 -12.44 3.48
CA VAL A 56 18.06 -13.85 3.84
C VAL A 56 19.15 -14.51 3.02
N LYS A 57 19.96 -15.38 3.63
CA LYS A 57 20.91 -16.19 2.88
C LYS A 57 20.14 -16.93 1.79
N LYS A 58 20.54 -16.70 0.54
CA LYS A 58 19.95 -17.44 -0.58
C LYS A 58 20.22 -18.93 -0.33
N PRO A 59 19.21 -19.80 -0.49
CA PRO A 59 19.46 -21.23 -0.37
C PRO A 59 20.50 -21.63 -1.41
N ASP A 60 21.48 -22.42 -1.00
CA ASP A 60 22.42 -23.04 -1.93
C ASP A 60 21.64 -24.04 -2.79
N ILE A 61 21.40 -23.66 -4.05
CA ILE A 61 20.71 -24.52 -5.02
C ILE A 61 21.70 -25.62 -5.42
N LYS A 62 21.42 -26.85 -4.99
CA LYS A 62 22.13 -28.03 -5.49
C LYS A 62 21.38 -28.56 -6.70
N ALA A 63 22.05 -28.62 -7.85
CA ALA A 63 21.56 -29.36 -9.00
C ALA A 63 21.61 -30.86 -8.68
N ILE A 64 20.49 -31.56 -8.88
CA ILE A 64 20.42 -33.02 -8.79
C ILE A 64 20.22 -33.52 -10.21
N GLU A 65 21.19 -34.26 -10.74
CA GLU A 65 21.03 -34.97 -12.00
C GLU A 65 20.10 -36.17 -11.80
N ILE A 66 19.14 -36.32 -12.71
CA ILE A 66 18.26 -37.48 -12.77
C ILE A 66 18.75 -38.34 -13.93
N SER A 67 19.36 -39.49 -13.63
CA SER A 67 19.71 -40.49 -14.63
C SER A 67 18.51 -41.41 -14.90
N GLY A 68 18.15 -41.57 -16.18
CA GLY A 68 17.21 -42.58 -16.68
C GLY A 68 17.92 -43.83 -17.18
#